data_AF-A0A8J8BT45-F1
#
_entry.id   AF-A0A8J8BT45-F1
#
_cell.length_a   1.000
_cell.length_b   1.000
_cell.length_c   1.000
_cell.angle_alpha   90.00
_cell.angle_beta   90.00
_cell.angle_gamma   90.00
#
_symmetry.space_group_name_H-M   'P 1'
#
loop_
_entity.id
_entity.type
_entity.pdbx_description
1 polymer ?
#
loop_
_entity_poly.entity_id
_entity_poly.type
_entity_poly.pdbx_seq_one_letter_code
_entity_poly.pdbx_strand_id
1 'polypeptide(L)' 'MIPIVVGVGIIVMLLGIIALFLPGLTRIINIPGNEKIKAIGAIITGIIIALLGYISD' A
#
# COMPACT_ATOMS: atom_id res chain seq x y z
N MET A 1 -3.76 -9.97 -16.72
CA MET A 1 -2.85 -8.95 -16.13
C MET A 1 -3.61 -8.01 -15.19
N ILE A 2 -4.77 -7.51 -15.60
CA ILE A 2 -5.65 -6.61 -14.82
C ILE A 2 -5.98 -7.12 -13.38
N PRO A 3 -6.47 -8.36 -13.17
CA PRO A 3 -6.78 -8.85 -11.81
C PRO A 3 -5.53 -9.00 -10.93
N ILE A 4 -4.36 -9.16 -11.53
CA ILE A 4 -3.09 -9.26 -10.80
C ILE A 4 -2.70 -7.88 -10.26
N VAL A 5 -2.86 -6.82 -11.05
CA VAL A 5 -2.55 -5.44 -10.61
C VAL A 5 -3.46 -5.00 -9.48
N VAL A 6 -4.77 -5.27 -9.60
CA VAL A 6 -5.74 -5.00 -8.52
C VAL A 6 -5.39 -5.80 -7.27
N GLY A 7 -5.06 -7.09 -7.41
CA GLY A 7 -4.64 -7.94 -6.31
C GLY A 7 -3.38 -7.43 -5.60
N VAL A 8 -2.37 -7.00 -6.35
CA VAL A 8 -1.15 -6.39 -5.80
C VAL A 8 -1.46 -5.10 -5.04
N GLY A 9 -2.32 -4.24 -5.60
CA GLY A 9 -2.75 -3.00 -4.93
C GLY A 9 -3.43 -3.27 -3.58
N ILE A 10 -4.32 -4.27 -3.52
CA ILE A 10 -4.98 -4.69 -2.28
C ILE A 10 -3.97 -5.20 -1.25
N ILE A 11 -3.00 -6.03 -1.65
CA ILE A 11 -1.97 -6.56 -0.75
C ILE A 11 -1.12 -5.41 -0.17
N VAL A 12 -0.70 -4.46 -1.01
CA VAL A 12 0.07 -3.28 -0.56
C VAL A 12 -0.75 -2.43 0.41
N MET A 13 -2.04 -2.25 0.14
CA MET A 13 -2.95 -1.52 1.03
C MET A 13 -3.06 -2.20 2.41
N LEU A 14 -3.23 -3.53 2.42
CA LEU A 14 -3.30 -4.32 3.65
C LEU A 14 -1.99 -4.22 4.45
N LEU A 15 -0.83 -4.29 3.78
CA LEU A 15 0.47 -4.09 4.44
C LEU A 15 0.57 -2.71 5.09
N GLY A 16 0.08 -1.65 4.43
CA GLY A 16 0.00 -0.31 5.00
C GLY A 16 -0.89 -0.23 6.24
N ILE A 17 -2.04 -0.91 6.23
CA ILE A 17 -2.96 -0.97 7.39
C ILE A 17 -2.29 -1.70 8.55
N ILE A 18 -1.70 -2.88 8.31
CA ILE A 18 -1.01 -3.64 9.36
C ILE A 18 0.16 -2.83 9.94
N ALA A 19 0.87 -2.07 9.09
CA ALA A 19 1.98 -1.21 9.52
C ALA A 19 1.56 -0.06 10.45
N LEU A 20 0.26 0.32 10.51
CA LEU A 20 -0.25 1.26 11.51
C LEU A 20 -0.29 0.66 12.92
N PHE A 21 -0.49 -0.66 13.03
CA PHE A 21 -0.56 -1.38 14.31
C PHE A 21 0.78 -2.01 14.70
N LEU A 22 1.59 -2.39 13.71
CA LEU A 22 2.94 -2.92 13.90
C LEU A 22 3.96 -1.99 13.24
N PRO A 23 4.51 -1.00 13.97
CA PRO A 23 5.47 -0.04 13.41
C PRO A 23 6.74 -0.70 12.87
N GLY A 24 7.10 -1.90 13.35
CA GLY A 24 8.21 -2.69 12.80
C GLY A 24 8.10 -2.97 11.30
N LEU A 25 6.88 -3.10 10.75
CA LEU A 25 6.65 -3.28 9.32
C LEU A 25 6.91 -2.00 8.50
N THR A 26 6.93 -0.82 9.12
CA THR A 26 7.27 0.42 8.39
C THR A 26 8.74 0.49 8.00
N ARG A 27 9.59 -0.40 8.54
CA ARG A 27 11.02 -0.49 8.18
C ARG A 27 11.24 -0.98 6.75
N ILE A 28 10.36 -1.85 6.23
CA ILE A 28 10.42 -2.29 4.84
C ILE A 28 9.80 -1.26 3.87
N ILE A 29 9.09 -0.25 4.40
CA ILE A 29 8.45 0.80 3.61
C ILE A 29 9.44 1.96 3.44
N ASN A 30 9.92 2.13 2.21
CA ASN A 30 10.86 3.19 1.84
C ASN A 30 10.14 4.49 1.47
N ILE A 31 9.39 5.06 2.42
CA ILE A 31 8.71 6.36 2.27
C ILE A 31 9.35 7.35 3.25
N PRO A 32 9.67 8.60 2.86
CA PRO A 32 10.20 9.58 3.79
C PRO A 32 9.15 9.99 4.83
N GLY A 33 9.58 10.14 6.09
CA GLY A 33 8.72 10.58 7.20
C GLY A 33 8.68 9.61 8.38
N ASN A 34 7.80 9.92 9.34
CA ASN A 34 7.58 9.11 10.54
C ASN A 34 6.84 7.80 10.21
N GLU A 35 6.85 6.83 11.13
CA GLU A 35 6.24 5.49 10.96
C GLU A 35 4.77 5.59 10.51
N LYS A 36 3.98 6.49 11.10
CA LYS A 36 2.59 6.75 10.70
C LYS A 36 2.47 7.26 9.27
N ILE A 37 3.37 8.16 8.84
CA ILE A 37 3.38 8.72 7.48
C ILE A 37 3.74 7.63 6.48
N LYS A 38 4.72 6.77 6.81
CA LYS A 38 5.09 5.62 5.99
C LYS A 38 3.92 4.66 5.79
N ALA A 39 3.22 4.32 6.88
CA ALA A 39 2.07 3.42 6.83
C ALA A 39 0.93 4.02 5.98
N ILE A 40 0.57 5.29 6.22
CA ILE A 40 -0.44 6.00 5.43
C ILE A 40 -0.02 6.08 3.95
N GLY A 41 1.25 6.37 3.68
CA GLY A 41 1.78 6.41 2.32
C GLY A 41 1.62 5.07 1.59
N ALA A 42 1.92 3.96 2.25
CA ALA A 42 1.73 2.62 1.68
C ALA A 42 0.24 2.31 1.40
N ILE A 43 -0.68 2.73 2.28
CA ILE A 43 -2.13 2.59 2.05
C ILE A 43 -2.53 3.35 0.78
N ILE A 44 -2.11 4.62 0.66
CA ILE A 44 -2.41 5.46 -0.51
C ILE A 44 -1.83 4.85 -1.79
N THR A 45 -0.57 4.38 -1.75
CA THR A 45 0.05 3.71 -2.90
C THR A 45 -0.73 2.46 -3.31
N GLY A 46 -1.15 1.63 -2.35
CA GLY A 46 -1.97 0.45 -2.62
C GLY A 46 -3.31 0.78 -3.30
N ILE A 47 -4.00 1.82 -2.81
CA ILE A 47 -5.24 2.33 -3.41
C ILE A 47 -5.01 2.80 -4.86
N ILE A 48 -3.95 3.58 -5.10
CA ILE A 48 -3.63 4.08 -6.45
C ILE A 48 -3.37 2.90 -7.40
N ILE A 49 -2.59 1.91 -6.99
CA ILE A 49 -2.32 0.72 -7.81
C ILE A 49 -3.61 -0.05 -8.11
N ALA A 50 -4.49 -0.21 -7.11
CA ALA A 50 -5.77 -0.89 -7.30
C ALA A 50 -6.69 -0.13 -8.27
N LEU A 51 -6.75 1.21 -8.16
CA LEU A 51 -7.52 2.06 -9.06
C LEU A 51 -6.98 2.05 -10.49
N LEU A 52 -5.65 2.09 -10.66
CA LEU A 52 -5.03 1.96 -11.98
C LEU A 52 -5.35 0.60 -12.61
N GLY A 53 -5.33 -0.47 -11.81
CA GLY A 53 -5.77 -1.79 -12.25
C GLY A 53 -7.22 -1.78 -12.71
N TYR A 54 -8.12 -1.12 -11.98
CA TYR A 54 -9.54 -1.04 -12.32
C TYR A 54 -9.84 -0.17 -13.54
N ILE A 55 -9.19 0.98 -13.70
CA ILE A 55 -9.41 1.91 -14.83
C ILE A 55 -8.82 1.35 -16.14
N SER A 56 -7.86 0.42 -16.05
CA SER A 56 -7.25 -0.22 -17.21
C SER A 56 -8.08 -1.39 -17.78
N ASP A 57 -9.29 -1.61 -17.25
CA ASP A 57 -10.33 -2.54 -17.75
C ASP A 57 -11.29 -1.78 -18.68
#